data_AF-A0AAV5IE35-F1
#
_entry.id   AF-A0AAV5IE35-F1
#
_cell.length_a   1.000
_cell.length_b   1.000
_cell.length_c   1.000
_cell.angle_alpha   90.00
_cell.angle_beta   90.00
_cell.angle_gamma   90.00
#
_symmetry.space_group_name_H-M   'P 1'
#
loop_
_entity.id
_entity.type
_entity.pdbx_description
1 polymer ?
#
loop_
_entity_poly.entity_id
_entity_poly.type
_entity_poly.pdbx_seq_one_letter_code
_entity_poly.pdbx_strand_id
1 'polypeptide(L)'
;MALRPIFTCNLKPHDSTPSPEMPPRLIQPRRRESVLMATVASILLAKETTFHTQTAHGFELKMAAPEQTLEEAESGVREHAQALLEVKDLIEAESWREAQKALRKRSSFLKQDIYTIIQAKPGNQRPQLRKLYSDLFNNVSRVKSKLYV
;
A
#
# COMPACT_ATOMS: atom_id res chain seq x y z
N MET A 1 14.34 23.39 -8.92
CA MET A 1 15.08 22.74 -7.82
C MET A 1 14.04 22.06 -6.93
N ALA A 2 13.73 20.79 -7.21
CA ALA A 2 12.69 20.04 -6.52
C ALA A 2 13.34 18.97 -5.64
N LEU A 3 13.21 19.10 -4.32
CA LEU A 3 13.68 18.12 -3.34
C LEU A 3 12.62 17.01 -3.23
N ARG A 4 13.00 15.78 -3.58
CA ARG A 4 12.20 14.57 -3.33
C ARG A 4 12.66 13.95 -1.99
N PRO A 5 11.74 13.53 -1.10
CA PRO A 5 12.12 12.75 0.06
C PRO A 5 12.39 11.29 -0.34
N ILE A 6 13.46 10.74 0.23
CA ILE A 6 13.92 9.36 0.08
C ILE A 6 13.21 8.53 1.14
N PHE A 7 12.43 7.52 0.72
CA PHE A 7 11.96 6.46 1.61
C PHE A 7 12.86 5.25 1.46
N THR A 8 13.75 5.04 2.42
CA THR A 8 14.59 3.86 2.57
C THR A 8 13.84 2.82 3.40
N CYS A 9 13.33 1.78 2.75
CA CYS A 9 12.81 0.58 3.42
C CYS A 9 13.87 -0.51 3.32
N ASN A 10 14.62 -0.75 4.40
CA ASN A 10 15.54 -1.88 4.50
C ASN A 10 14.76 -3.16 4.80
N LEU A 11 14.63 -4.04 3.81
CA LEU A 11 14.21 -5.43 4.01
C LEU A 11 15.37 -6.34 3.64
N LYS A 12 15.95 -6.96 4.67
CA LYS A 12 17.02 -7.95 4.58
C LYS A 12 16.39 -9.33 4.40
N PRO A 13 16.74 -10.10 3.38
CA PRO A 13 16.43 -11.53 3.33
C PRO A 13 17.50 -12.32 4.09
N HIS A 14 17.03 -13.25 4.91
CA HIS A 14 17.77 -14.37 5.46
C HIS A 14 17.67 -15.52 4.46
N ASP A 15 18.80 -16.11 4.03
CA ASP A 15 19.08 -17.55 4.21
C ASP A 15 20.35 -18.04 3.50
N SER A 16 20.91 -19.08 4.12
CA SER A 16 21.86 -20.10 3.62
C SER A 16 23.36 -19.78 3.46
N THR A 17 24.15 -20.41 4.34
CA THR A 17 25.60 -20.70 4.21
C THR A 17 25.81 -21.85 3.21
N PRO A 18 26.95 -21.96 2.49
CA PRO A 18 28.12 -22.63 3.07
C PRO A 18 29.48 -21.94 2.77
N SER A 19 30.42 -22.20 3.69
CA SER A 19 31.85 -21.80 3.72
C SER A 19 32.61 -22.09 2.40
N PRO A 20 33.65 -21.30 2.05
CA PRO A 20 35.00 -21.79 2.36
C PRO A 20 36.03 -20.71 2.79
N GLU A 21 36.76 -21.07 3.83
CA GLU A 21 38.20 -20.87 4.12
C GLU A 21 38.92 -19.51 4.02
N MET A 22 39.87 -19.37 4.95
CA MET A 22 40.62 -18.20 5.40
C MET A 22 42.00 -18.08 4.66
N PRO A 23 42.90 -17.13 4.98
CA PRO A 23 43.51 -16.22 4.00
C PRO A 23 45.05 -16.40 3.95
N PRO A 24 45.82 -15.30 3.94
CA PRO A 24 46.35 -14.51 2.83
C PRO A 24 47.81 -14.93 2.53
N ARG A 25 48.51 -14.26 1.60
CA ARG A 25 49.94 -13.87 1.79
C ARG A 25 50.50 -13.11 0.58
N LEU A 26 51.01 -11.92 0.90
CA LEU A 26 52.34 -11.35 0.57
C LEU A 26 52.76 -11.44 -0.91
N ILE A 27 53.11 -10.32 -1.56
CA ILE A 27 54.47 -9.75 -1.52
C ILE A 27 54.40 -8.34 -2.15
N GLN A 28 54.80 -7.30 -1.39
CA GLN A 28 55.39 -6.06 -1.94
C GLN A 28 56.87 -6.37 -2.31
N PRO A 29 57.69 -5.56 -3.04
CA PRO A 29 57.60 -4.10 -3.21
C PRO A 29 58.21 -3.50 -4.51
N ARG A 30 58.29 -2.16 -4.52
CA ARG A 30 59.40 -1.30 -5.00
C ARG A 30 59.50 -0.87 -6.49
N ARG A 31 59.27 0.45 -6.64
CA ARG A 31 60.23 1.48 -7.11
C ARG A 31 60.56 1.48 -8.61
N ARG A 32 60.13 2.52 -9.33
CA ARG A 32 60.92 3.72 -9.71
C ARG A 32 60.10 4.59 -10.66
N GLU A 33 60.31 5.88 -10.53
CA GLU A 33 59.60 6.96 -11.20
C GLU A 33 60.00 7.10 -12.68
N SER A 34 59.12 7.84 -13.39
CA SER A 34 59.36 8.65 -14.59
C SER A 34 59.65 7.94 -15.92
N VAL A 35 58.85 8.26 -16.94
CA VAL A 35 59.26 8.90 -18.22
C VAL A 35 58.08 8.88 -19.21
N LEU A 36 57.67 10.09 -19.60
CA LEU A 36 57.28 10.60 -20.93
C LEU A 36 56.38 9.76 -21.89
N MET A 37 55.21 10.35 -22.17
CA MET A 37 54.56 10.58 -23.48
C MET A 37 54.42 9.42 -24.49
N ALA A 38 53.17 9.00 -24.70
CA ALA A 38 52.70 8.60 -26.03
C ALA A 38 51.22 8.96 -26.19
N THR A 39 50.95 10.05 -26.92
CA THR A 39 49.65 10.30 -27.53
C THR A 39 49.39 9.22 -28.57
N VAL A 40 48.32 8.43 -28.41
CA VAL A 40 47.75 7.68 -29.54
C VAL A 40 46.25 7.84 -29.52
N ALA A 41 45.75 8.38 -30.63
CA ALA A 41 44.37 8.74 -30.86
C ALA A 41 43.51 7.53 -31.27
N SER A 42 42.25 7.62 -30.87
CA SER A 42 41.04 7.09 -31.52
C SER A 42 40.85 5.58 -31.70
N ILE A 43 39.95 5.02 -30.88
CA ILE A 43 38.98 4.03 -31.37
C ILE A 43 37.58 4.53 -31.03
N LEU A 44 36.88 5.01 -32.07
CA LEU A 44 35.43 5.15 -32.09
C LEU A 44 34.82 3.76 -31.87
N LEU A 45 34.36 3.48 -30.65
CA LEU A 45 33.42 2.39 -30.42
C LEU A 45 32.05 3.01 -30.19
N ALA A 46 31.33 3.17 -31.29
CA ALA A 46 29.89 3.35 -31.29
C ALA A 46 29.27 2.13 -30.59
N LYS A 47 29.08 2.23 -29.27
CA LYS A 47 28.16 1.38 -28.54
C LYS A 47 26.82 2.09 -28.56
N GLU A 48 26.02 1.74 -29.57
CA GLU A 48 24.57 1.84 -29.47
C GLU A 48 24.16 1.18 -28.16
N THR A 49 23.88 2.01 -27.16
CA THR A 49 23.05 1.58 -26.05
C THR A 49 21.64 1.62 -26.58
N THR A 50 21.28 0.57 -27.30
CA THR A 50 19.91 0.07 -27.23
C THR A 50 19.68 -0.25 -25.75
N PHE A 51 19.29 0.78 -24.99
CA PHE A 51 18.57 0.57 -23.76
C PHE A 51 17.35 -0.24 -24.19
N HIS A 52 17.46 -1.55 -24.04
CA HIS A 52 16.33 -2.42 -24.06
C HIS A 52 15.51 -2.00 -22.83
N THR A 53 14.64 -1.04 -23.06
CA THR A 53 13.56 -0.69 -22.15
C THR A 53 12.69 -1.93 -22.12
N GLN A 54 12.98 -2.84 -21.19
CA GLN A 54 12.03 -3.86 -20.78
C GLN A 54 10.89 -3.07 -20.16
N THR A 55 9.90 -2.77 -21.00
CA THR A 55 8.61 -2.23 -20.59
C THR A 55 8.02 -3.22 -19.61
N ALA A 56 8.19 -2.95 -18.31
CA ALA A 56 7.45 -3.63 -17.28
C ALA A 56 5.97 -3.32 -17.53
N HIS A 57 5.22 -4.32 -18.00
CA HIS A 57 3.77 -4.25 -18.06
C HIS A 57 3.26 -4.18 -16.61
N GLY A 58 3.08 -2.97 -16.08
CA GLY A 58 2.37 -2.76 -14.84
C GLY A 58 0.95 -3.29 -15.02
N PHE A 59 0.51 -4.18 -14.14
CA PHE A 59 -0.89 -4.61 -14.12
C PHE A 59 -1.76 -3.37 -13.93
N GLU A 60 -2.53 -3.02 -14.96
CA GLU A 60 -3.52 -1.96 -14.89
C GLU A 60 -4.75 -2.51 -14.17
N LEU A 61 -4.67 -2.54 -12.83
CA LEU A 61 -5.80 -2.86 -11.98
C LEU A 61 -6.80 -1.70 -12.06
N LYS A 62 -7.73 -1.80 -13.01
CA LYS A 62 -8.90 -0.94 -13.04
C LYS A 62 -9.69 -1.22 -11.76
N MET A 63 -9.75 -0.25 -10.85
CA MET A 63 -10.68 -0.30 -9.73
C MET A 63 -12.08 -0.34 -10.33
N ALA A 64 -12.64 -1.55 -10.44
CA ALA A 64 -14.02 -1.74 -10.84
C ALA A 64 -14.88 -0.96 -9.83
N ALA A 65 -15.73 -0.07 -10.35
CA ALA A 65 -16.74 0.54 -9.52
C ALA A 65 -17.57 -0.58 -8.87
N PRO A 66 -17.98 -0.45 -7.60
CA PRO A 66 -18.86 -1.43 -6.99
C PRO A 66 -20.08 -1.66 -7.89
N GLU A 67 -20.38 -2.90 -8.25
CA GLU A 67 -21.52 -3.25 -9.12
C GLU A 67 -22.89 -3.00 -8.45
N GLN A 68 -22.88 -2.62 -7.17
CA GLN A 68 -24.08 -2.42 -6.37
C GLN A 68 -24.95 -1.29 -6.92
N THR A 69 -26.22 -1.61 -7.13
CA THR A 69 -27.21 -0.64 -7.61
C THR A 69 -27.66 0.31 -6.49
N LEU A 70 -28.25 1.46 -6.86
CA LEU A 70 -28.83 2.37 -5.87
C LEU A 70 -29.97 1.71 -5.07
N GLU A 71 -30.83 0.94 -5.73
CA GLU A 71 -31.97 0.26 -5.10
C GLU A 71 -31.51 -0.79 -4.09
N GLU A 72 -30.46 -1.56 -4.42
CA GLU A 72 -29.83 -2.50 -3.50
C GLU A 72 -29.21 -1.77 -2.29
N ALA A 73 -28.56 -0.63 -2.50
CA ALA A 73 -28.05 0.19 -1.41
C ALA A 73 -29.16 0.72 -0.49
N GLU A 74 -30.24 1.25 -1.06
CA GLU A 74 -31.35 1.83 -0.29
C GLU A 74 -32.13 0.78 0.50
N SER A 75 -32.25 -0.45 -0.04
CA SER A 75 -32.87 -1.57 0.66
C SER A 75 -31.97 -2.16 1.74
N GLY A 76 -30.66 -2.33 1.46
CA GLY A 76 -29.70 -2.96 2.38
C GLY A 76 -29.20 -2.07 3.52
N VAL A 77 -29.16 -0.74 3.35
CA VAL A 77 -28.53 0.18 4.31
C VAL A 77 -29.07 0.05 5.74
N ARG A 78 -30.37 -0.21 5.89
CA ARG A 78 -31.02 -0.35 7.21
C ARG A 78 -30.57 -1.64 7.90
N GLU A 79 -30.57 -2.74 7.16
CA GLU A 79 -30.12 -4.05 7.66
C GLU A 79 -28.64 -4.01 8.03
N HIS A 80 -27.79 -3.47 7.17
CA HIS A 80 -26.36 -3.35 7.46
C HIS A 80 -26.08 -2.42 8.65
N ALA A 81 -26.88 -1.36 8.84
CA ALA A 81 -26.79 -0.51 10.02
C ALA A 81 -27.20 -1.26 11.30
N GLN A 82 -28.29 -2.03 11.27
CA GLN A 82 -28.72 -2.85 12.40
C GLN A 82 -27.69 -3.93 12.74
N ALA A 83 -27.17 -4.63 11.74
CA ALA A 83 -26.11 -5.61 11.91
C ALA A 83 -24.88 -4.97 12.59
N LEU A 84 -24.52 -3.73 12.23
CA LEU A 84 -23.40 -3.04 12.89
C LEU A 84 -23.64 -2.84 14.39
N LEU A 85 -24.89 -2.62 14.84
CA LEU A 85 -25.23 -2.45 16.25
C LEU A 85 -25.12 -3.76 17.04
N GLU A 86 -25.46 -4.89 16.44
CA GLU A 86 -25.32 -6.23 17.05
C GLU A 86 -23.86 -6.62 17.37
N VAL A 87 -22.86 -5.83 16.93
CA VAL A 87 -21.47 -6.02 17.40
C VAL A 87 -21.38 -5.80 18.91
N LYS A 88 -22.31 -5.03 19.49
CA LYS A 88 -22.42 -4.81 20.93
C LYS A 88 -22.51 -6.13 21.69
N ASP A 89 -23.30 -7.08 21.23
CA ASP A 89 -23.50 -8.36 21.93
C ASP A 89 -22.20 -9.17 21.99
N LEU A 90 -21.38 -9.11 20.94
CA LEU A 90 -20.06 -9.75 20.91
C LEU A 90 -19.06 -9.07 21.86
N ILE A 91 -19.21 -7.76 22.08
CA ILE A 91 -18.41 -7.00 23.04
C ILE A 91 -18.82 -7.35 24.47
N GLU A 92 -20.13 -7.43 24.75
CA GLU A 92 -20.66 -7.82 26.06
C GLU A 92 -20.30 -9.27 26.42
N ALA A 93 -20.21 -10.15 25.43
CA ALA A 93 -19.72 -11.53 25.58
C ALA A 93 -18.19 -11.66 25.57
N GLU A 94 -17.44 -10.55 25.63
CA GLU A 94 -15.95 -10.51 25.61
C GLU A 94 -15.31 -11.26 24.44
N SER A 95 -16.05 -11.45 23.35
CA SER A 95 -15.64 -12.23 22.18
C SER A 95 -14.86 -11.34 21.20
N TRP A 96 -13.72 -10.81 21.64
CA TRP A 96 -12.99 -9.73 20.97
C TRP A 96 -12.64 -10.01 19.50
N ARG A 97 -12.15 -11.21 19.20
CA ARG A 97 -11.80 -11.60 17.81
C ARG A 97 -13.01 -11.59 16.88
N GLU A 98 -14.14 -12.11 17.36
CA GLU A 98 -15.37 -12.12 16.58
C GLU A 98 -15.97 -10.72 16.50
N ALA A 99 -15.93 -9.93 17.58
CA ALA A 99 -16.34 -8.53 17.56
C ALA A 99 -15.54 -7.72 16.52
N GLN A 100 -14.22 -7.88 16.45
CA GLN A 100 -13.37 -7.24 15.45
C GLN A 100 -13.73 -7.66 14.02
N LYS A 101 -13.93 -8.96 13.79
CA LYS A 101 -14.28 -9.53 12.48
C LYS A 101 -15.65 -9.03 12.02
N ALA A 102 -16.65 -9.10 12.90
CA ALA A 102 -17.99 -8.61 12.67
C ALA A 102 -17.99 -7.11 12.40
N LEU A 103 -17.29 -6.31 13.22
CA LEU A 103 -17.18 -4.86 13.04
C LEU A 103 -16.56 -4.51 11.69
N ARG A 104 -15.48 -5.18 11.28
CA ARG A 104 -14.83 -4.95 9.98
C ARG A 104 -15.79 -5.27 8.82
N LYS A 105 -16.45 -6.43 8.86
CA LYS A 105 -17.35 -6.89 7.79
C LYS A 105 -18.62 -6.05 7.70
N ARG A 106 -19.29 -5.79 8.82
CA ARG A 106 -20.54 -5.03 8.87
C ARG A 106 -20.31 -3.57 8.49
N SER A 107 -19.21 -2.98 8.96
CA SER A 107 -18.86 -1.60 8.56
C SER A 107 -18.47 -1.48 7.09
N SER A 108 -17.87 -2.50 6.46
CA SER A 108 -17.57 -2.43 5.02
C SER A 108 -18.83 -2.42 4.15
N PHE A 109 -19.83 -3.24 4.49
CA PHE A 109 -21.11 -3.21 3.76
C PHE A 109 -21.83 -1.88 3.92
N LEU A 110 -21.95 -1.39 5.16
CA LEU A 110 -22.59 -0.11 5.41
C LEU A 110 -21.86 1.07 4.73
N LYS A 111 -20.53 1.02 4.64
CA LYS A 111 -19.76 2.01 3.88
C LYS A 111 -20.14 2.02 2.42
N GLN A 112 -20.25 0.83 1.83
CA GLN A 112 -20.57 0.68 0.42
C GLN A 112 -21.96 1.26 0.13
N ASP A 113 -22.98 0.90 0.91
CA ASP A 113 -24.34 1.43 0.70
C ASP A 113 -24.39 2.95 0.81
N ILE A 114 -23.85 3.50 1.92
CA ILE A 114 -23.91 4.94 2.16
C ILE A 114 -23.12 5.68 1.07
N TYR A 115 -22.00 5.14 0.61
CA TYR A 115 -21.24 5.75 -0.47
C TYR A 115 -22.02 5.74 -1.79
N THR A 116 -22.66 4.63 -2.15
CA THR A 116 -23.53 4.53 -3.35
C THR A 116 -24.68 5.52 -3.27
N ILE A 117 -25.36 5.60 -2.12
CA ILE A 117 -26.44 6.58 -1.89
C ILE A 117 -25.92 8.01 -2.04
N ILE A 118 -24.77 8.35 -1.44
CA ILE A 118 -24.15 9.69 -1.60
C ILE A 118 -23.88 10.00 -3.07
N GLN A 119 -23.38 9.04 -3.86
CA GLN A 119 -23.09 9.26 -5.27
C GLN A 119 -24.34 9.40 -6.13
N ALA A 120 -25.49 8.87 -5.71
CA ALA A 120 -26.75 9.07 -6.41
C ALA A 120 -27.43 10.43 -6.12
N LYS A 121 -27.11 11.08 -4.98
CA LYS A 121 -27.75 12.36 -4.60
C LYS A 121 -27.23 13.56 -5.41
N PRO A 122 -28.05 14.64 -5.54
CA PRO A 122 -27.63 15.86 -6.21
C PRO A 122 -26.47 16.54 -5.47
N GLY A 123 -25.64 17.28 -6.22
CA GLY A 123 -24.38 17.82 -5.73
C GLY A 123 -24.49 18.73 -4.48
N ASN A 124 -25.62 19.41 -4.30
CA ASN A 124 -25.88 20.27 -3.13
C ASN A 124 -26.08 19.49 -1.82
N GLN A 125 -26.58 18.26 -1.86
CA GLN A 125 -26.81 17.42 -0.67
C GLN A 125 -25.57 16.61 -0.27
N ARG A 126 -24.69 16.32 -1.24
CA ARG A 126 -23.50 15.48 -1.02
C ARG A 126 -22.57 15.96 0.10
N PRO A 127 -22.27 17.27 0.29
CA PRO A 127 -21.39 17.72 1.37
C PRO A 127 -21.89 17.35 2.76
N GLN A 128 -23.19 17.55 3.02
CA GLN A 128 -23.79 17.21 4.31
C GLN A 128 -23.77 15.69 4.56
N LEU A 129 -24.09 14.89 3.55
CA LEU A 129 -24.06 13.43 3.66
C LEU A 129 -22.63 12.88 3.83
N ARG A 130 -21.64 13.46 3.15
CA ARG A 130 -20.22 13.10 3.34
C ARG A 130 -19.75 13.42 4.75
N LYS A 131 -20.18 14.54 5.33
CA LYS A 131 -19.88 14.87 6.74
C LYS A 131 -20.45 13.80 7.68
N LEU A 132 -21.73 13.44 7.52
CA LEU A 132 -22.36 12.37 8.29
C LEU A 132 -21.60 11.04 8.14
N TYR A 133 -21.25 10.66 6.92
CA TYR A 133 -20.46 9.47 6.61
C TYR A 133 -19.11 9.48 7.35
N SER A 134 -18.39 10.60 7.28
CA SER A 134 -17.11 10.77 7.98
C SER A 134 -17.28 10.65 9.50
N ASP A 135 -18.24 11.36 10.08
CA ASP A 135 -18.48 11.35 11.52
C ASP A 135 -18.84 9.94 12.04
N LEU A 136 -19.69 9.21 11.31
CA LEU A 136 -20.04 7.83 11.61
C LEU A 136 -18.82 6.90 11.58
N PHE A 137 -18.07 6.88 10.48
CA PHE A 137 -16.98 5.92 10.31
C PHE A 137 -15.70 6.30 11.06
N ASN A 138 -15.55 7.57 11.47
CA ASN A 138 -14.55 7.98 12.45
C ASN A 138 -14.86 7.36 13.81
N ASN A 139 -16.12 7.36 14.25
CA ASN A 139 -16.52 6.70 15.48
C ASN A 139 -16.32 5.18 15.42
N VAL A 140 -16.70 4.53 14.31
CA VAL A 140 -16.40 3.10 14.10
C VAL A 140 -14.90 2.83 14.16
N SER A 141 -14.06 3.70 13.59
CA SER A 141 -12.60 3.56 13.64
C SER A 141 -12.04 3.69 15.06
N ARG A 142 -12.63 4.56 15.90
CA ARG A 142 -12.29 4.70 17.33
C ARG A 142 -12.69 3.46 18.13
N VAL A 143 -13.85 2.88 17.87
CA VAL A 143 -14.24 1.59 18.49
C VAL A 143 -13.29 0.50 18.05
N LYS A 144 -13.03 0.41 16.74
CA LYS A 144 -12.08 -0.55 16.16
C LYS A 144 -10.74 -0.47 16.86
N SER A 145 -10.15 0.72 17.05
CA SER A 145 -8.83 0.85 17.69
C SER A 145 -8.82 0.39 19.14
N LYS A 146 -9.92 0.60 19.88
CA LYS A 146 -10.05 0.13 21.26
C LYS A 146 -10.15 -1.39 21.38
N LEU A 147 -10.67 -2.07 20.36
CA LEU A 147 -10.75 -3.54 20.35
C LEU A 147 -9.40 -4.23 20.11
N TYR A 148 -8.32 -3.51 19.80
CA TYR A 148 -6.96 -4.09 19.64
C TYR A 148 -6.08 -3.94 20.89
N VAL A 149 -6.62 -3.37 21.96
CA VAL A 149 -5.96 -3.26 23.27
C VAL A 149 -6.40 -4.45 24.12
#